data_AF-A0A1Y1RM34-F1
#
_entry.id   AF-A0A1Y1RM34-F1
#
_cell.length_a   1.000
_cell.length_b   1.000
_cell.length_c   1.000
_cell.angle_alpha   90.00
_cell.angle_beta   90.00
_cell.angle_gamma   90.00
#
_symmetry.space_group_name_H-M   'P 1'
#
loop_
_entity.id
_entity.type
_entity.pdbx_description
1 polymer ?
#
loop_
_entity_poly.entity_id
_entity_poly.type
_entity_poly.pdbx_seq_one_letter_code
_entity_poly.pdbx_strand_id
1 'polypeptide(L)'
;MRTHTLSPETPADTAEIRDLLLAAFDTSYEADLVEALRGNPNAWEPGISLTARDATTGALVGYLLISRCWVGSWPAYALAPLAVHPDYQGRGVGTALTLV
;
A
#
# COMPACT_ATOMS: atom_id res chain seq x y z
N MET A 1 18.56 1.52 -13.24
CA MET A 1 17.28 1.84 -13.91
C MET A 1 16.16 1.53 -12.92
N ARG A 2 15.21 2.43 -12.67
CA ARG A 2 14.05 2.10 -11.82
C ARG A 2 13.17 1.10 -12.60
N THR A 3 12.92 -0.06 -12.03
CA THR A 3 12.09 -1.13 -12.62
C THR A 3 10.61 -0.98 -12.30
N HIS A 4 10.25 0.02 -11.51
CA HIS A 4 8.88 0.27 -11.05
C HIS A 4 8.59 1.77 -11.02
N THR A 5 7.32 2.12 -11.23
CA THR A 5 6.76 3.47 -11.11
C THR A 5 5.91 3.55 -9.85
N LEU A 6 6.03 4.65 -9.11
CA LEU A 6 5.24 4.92 -7.91
C LEU A 6 4.14 5.94 -8.22
N SER A 7 2.96 5.76 -7.64
CA SER A 7 1.83 6.68 -7.80
C SER A 7 0.91 6.64 -6.58
N PRO A 8 0.21 7.74 -6.25
CA PRO A 8 -0.88 7.70 -5.28
C PRO A 8 -1.91 6.64 -5.64
N GLU A 9 -2.43 5.96 -4.62
CA GLU A 9 -3.56 5.05 -4.77
C GLU A 9 -4.80 5.79 -5.27
N THR A 10 -5.54 5.15 -6.18
CA THR A 10 -6.85 5.57 -6.66
C THR A 10 -7.91 4.50 -6.37
N PRO A 11 -9.22 4.85 -6.38
CA PRO A 11 -10.28 3.86 -6.21
C PRO A 11 -10.23 2.70 -7.22
N ALA A 12 -9.65 2.91 -8.40
CA ALA A 12 -9.49 1.89 -9.42
C ALA A 12 -8.50 0.78 -9.03
N ASP A 13 -7.57 1.07 -8.11
CA ASP A 13 -6.55 0.11 -7.66
C ASP A 13 -7.07 -0.87 -6.60
N THR A 14 -8.27 -0.64 -6.05
CA THR A 14 -8.82 -1.37 -4.89
C THR A 14 -8.73 -2.89 -5.04
N ALA A 15 -9.13 -3.41 -6.20
CA ALA A 15 -9.14 -4.86 -6.47
C ALA A 15 -7.72 -5.43 -6.55
N GLU A 16 -6.84 -4.80 -7.34
CA GLU A 16 -5.43 -5.24 -7.46
C GLU A 16 -4.67 -5.14 -6.13
N ILE A 17 -4.98 -4.13 -5.31
CA ILE A 17 -4.39 -4.01 -3.96
C ILE A 17 -4.87 -5.16 -3.07
N ARG A 18 -6.15 -5.55 -3.13
CA ARG A 18 -6.65 -6.70 -2.36
C ARG A 18 -5.90 -7.97 -2.77
N ASP A 19 -5.77 -8.22 -4.06
CA ASP A 19 -5.06 -9.40 -4.58
C ASP A 19 -3.58 -9.41 -4.17
N LEU A 20 -2.90 -8.26 -4.23
CA LEU A 20 -1.53 -8.12 -3.76
C LEU A 20 -1.40 -8.47 -2.27
N LEU A 21 -2.29 -7.95 -1.42
CA LEU A 21 -2.25 -8.17 0.02
C LEU A 21 -2.46 -9.65 0.36
N LEU A 22 -3.42 -10.30 -0.31
CA LEU A 22 -3.65 -11.73 -0.17
C LEU A 22 -2.46 -12.58 -0.64
N ALA A 23 -1.68 -12.11 -1.62
CA ALA A 23 -0.48 -12.78 -2.07
C ALA A 23 0.72 -12.55 -1.13
N ALA A 24 0.80 -11.39 -0.48
CA ALA A 24 1.96 -10.96 0.31
C ALA A 24 1.92 -11.39 1.78
N PHE A 25 0.75 -11.72 2.33
CA PHE A 25 0.56 -12.10 3.74
C PHE A 25 -0.10 -13.48 3.87
N ASP A 26 0.13 -14.14 5.01
CA ASP A 26 -0.39 -15.50 5.28
C ASP A 26 -1.91 -15.55 5.45
N THR A 27 -2.56 -14.41 5.72
CA THR A 27 -4.00 -14.32 5.99
C THR A 27 -4.63 -13.12 5.28
N SER A 28 -5.97 -13.05 5.26
CA SER A 28 -6.67 -11.89 4.70
C SER A 28 -6.67 -10.64 5.58
N TYR A 29 -6.06 -10.71 6.78
CA TYR A 29 -6.19 -9.66 7.79
C TYR A 29 -5.75 -8.29 7.28
N GLU A 30 -4.65 -8.21 6.53
CA GLU A 30 -4.16 -6.97 5.94
C GLU A 30 -5.10 -6.43 4.83
N ALA A 31 -5.65 -7.32 4.00
CA ALA A 31 -6.62 -6.94 2.98
C ALA A 31 -7.90 -6.36 3.61
N ASP A 32 -8.42 -7.05 4.62
CA ASP A 32 -9.65 -6.65 5.31
C ASP A 32 -9.44 -5.38 6.14
N LEU A 33 -8.25 -5.21 6.73
CA LEU A 33 -7.84 -3.97 7.43
C LEU A 33 -7.83 -2.77 6.48
N VAL A 34 -7.23 -2.90 5.30
CA VAL A 34 -7.16 -1.81 4.31
C VAL A 34 -8.57 -1.40 3.86
N GLU A 35 -9.47 -2.36 3.63
CA GLU A 35 -10.87 -2.07 3.30
C GLU A 35 -11.61 -1.37 4.44
N ALA A 36 -11.45 -1.84 5.67
CA ALA A 36 -12.04 -1.21 6.85
C ALA A 36 -11.54 0.23 7.04
N LEU A 37 -10.25 0.48 6.79
CA LEU A 37 -9.66 1.80 6.89
C LEU A 37 -10.18 2.74 5.79
N ARG A 38 -10.32 2.28 4.53
CA ARG A 38 -10.96 3.07 3.45
C ARG A 38 -12.38 3.50 3.81
N GLY A 39 -13.12 2.65 4.52
CA GLY A 39 -14.48 2.96 4.99
C GLY A 39 -14.54 3.90 6.20
N ASN A 40 -13.42 4.23 6.83
CA ASN A 40 -13.37 5.04 8.06
C ASN A 40 -12.93 6.49 7.76
N PRO A 41 -13.82 7.49 7.80
CA PRO A 41 -13.47 8.88 7.48
C PRO A 41 -12.51 9.54 8.47
N ASN A 42 -12.34 8.97 9.68
CA ASN A 42 -11.38 9.48 10.66
C ASN A 42 -9.96 8.92 10.46
N ALA A 43 -9.83 7.82 9.71
CA ALA A 43 -8.56 7.15 9.46
C ALA A 43 -8.10 7.28 8.00
N TRP A 44 -9.04 7.29 7.05
CA TRP A 44 -8.76 7.37 5.63
C TRP A 44 -8.36 8.78 5.19
N GLU A 45 -7.30 8.86 4.40
CA GLU A 45 -6.91 10.07 3.70
C GLU A 45 -6.57 9.72 2.24
N PRO A 46 -7.41 10.13 1.28
CA PRO A 46 -7.16 9.84 -0.13
C PRO A 46 -5.84 10.46 -0.61
N GLY A 47 -5.08 9.72 -1.41
CA GLY A 47 -3.93 10.24 -2.14
C GLY A 47 -2.59 10.24 -1.39
N ILE A 48 -2.52 9.71 -0.17
CA ILE A 48 -1.24 9.59 0.58
C ILE A 48 -0.72 8.14 0.67
N SER A 49 -1.56 7.15 0.39
CA SER A 49 -1.14 5.77 0.15
C SER A 49 -0.54 5.63 -1.25
N LEU A 50 0.41 4.71 -1.44
CA LEU A 50 1.17 4.57 -2.67
C LEU A 50 1.07 3.16 -3.24
N THR A 51 1.01 3.08 -4.56
CA THR A 51 1.18 1.85 -5.33
C THR A 51 2.55 1.86 -6.02
N ALA A 52 3.11 0.68 -6.20
CA ALA A 52 4.25 0.44 -7.07
C ALA A 52 3.81 -0.46 -8.21
N ARG A 53 3.99 0.00 -9.45
CA ARG A 53 3.68 -0.76 -10.66
C ARG A 53 4.95 -1.10 -11.43
N ASP A 54 5.06 -2.33 -11.93
CA ASP A 54 6.14 -2.75 -12.81
C ASP A 54 6.15 -1.88 -14.08
N ALA A 55 7.32 -1.31 -14.40
CA ALA A 55 7.43 -0.29 -15.44
C ALA A 55 7.24 -0.85 -16.87
N THR A 56 7.28 -2.18 -17.05
CA THR A 56 7.16 -2.83 -18.35
C THR A 56 5.76 -3.41 -18.55
N THR A 57 5.22 -4.07 -17.52
CA THR A 57 3.94 -4.78 -17.59
C THR A 57 2.77 -3.94 -17.07
N GLY A 58 3.04 -2.92 -16.23
CA GLY A 58 2.02 -2.14 -15.54
C GLY A 58 1.38 -2.86 -14.34
N ALA A 59 1.78 -4.09 -14.04
CA ALA A 59 1.24 -4.87 -12.94
C ALA A 59 1.51 -4.19 -11.59
N LEU A 60 0.54 -4.19 -10.68
CA LEU A 60 0.73 -3.73 -9.31
C LEU A 60 1.55 -4.75 -8.52
N VAL A 61 2.73 -4.34 -8.06
CA VAL A 61 3.71 -5.23 -7.41
C VAL A 61 4.05 -4.81 -5.99
N GLY A 62 3.57 -3.64 -5.55
CA GLY A 62 3.76 -3.17 -4.20
C GLY A 62 2.72 -2.14 -3.80
N TYR A 63 2.50 -2.04 -2.50
CA TYR A 63 1.53 -1.14 -1.91
C TYR A 63 2.00 -0.69 -0.53
N LEU A 64 1.76 0.57 -0.20
CA LEU A 64 2.00 1.15 1.11
C LEU A 64 0.77 1.96 1.50
N LEU A 65 0.14 1.58 2.61
CA LEU A 65 -0.95 2.35 3.22
C LEU A 65 -0.39 3.37 4.21
N ILE A 66 -0.86 4.61 4.11
CA ILE A 66 -0.79 5.60 5.19
C ILE A 66 -2.20 5.89 5.69
N SER A 67 -2.41 5.80 7.02
CA SER A 67 -3.69 6.14 7.65
C SER A 67 -3.48 7.12 8.81
N ARG A 68 -4.48 7.98 9.05
CA ARG A 68 -4.50 8.89 10.20
C ARG A 68 -4.63 8.11 11.50
N CYS A 69 -3.85 8.51 12.49
CA CYS A 69 -3.91 7.96 13.83
C CYS A 69 -3.61 9.04 14.89
N TRP A 70 -3.60 8.63 16.15
CA TRP A 70 -3.35 9.52 17.29
C TRP A 70 -2.37 8.88 18.26
N VAL A 71 -1.40 9.67 18.73
CA VAL A 71 -0.49 9.30 19.83
C VAL A 71 -0.83 10.17 21.03
N GLY A 72 -1.68 9.65 21.92
CA GLY A 72 -2.34 10.46 22.94
C GLY A 72 -3.23 11.51 22.28
N SER A 73 -2.97 12.80 22.52
CA SER A 73 -3.68 13.92 21.90
C SER A 73 -3.00 14.46 20.64
N TRP A 74 -1.90 13.85 20.18
CA TRP A 74 -1.14 14.34 19.03
C TRP A 74 -1.58 13.62 17.75
N PRO A 75 -1.92 14.35 16.67
CA PRO A 75 -2.22 13.73 15.38
C PRO A 75 -0.96 13.11 14.79
N ALA A 76 -1.09 11.95 14.17
CA ALA A 76 0.00 11.21 13.54
C ALA A 76 -0.48 10.43 12.31
N TYR A 77 0.46 9.84 11.60
CA TYR A 77 0.20 8.89 10.52
C TYR A 77 0.83 7.54 10.86
N ALA A 78 0.06 6.48 10.64
CA ALA A 78 0.53 5.11 10.69
C ALA A 78 0.81 4.61 9.28
N LEU A 79 2.01 4.05 9.09
CA LEU A 79 2.40 3.31 7.89
C LEU A 79 2.19 1.83 8.16
N ALA A 80 1.11 1.27 7.63
CA ALA A 80 0.87 -0.17 7.58
C ALA A 80 -0.40 -0.46 6.78
N PRO A 81 -0.43 -1.53 5.96
CA PRO A 81 0.70 -2.42 5.65
C PRO A 81 1.67 -1.81 4.62
N LEU A 82 2.88 -2.38 4.55
CA LEU A 82 3.78 -2.30 3.39
C LEU A 82 3.86 -3.70 2.77
N ALA A 83 3.41 -3.84 1.53
CA ALA A 83 3.31 -5.10 0.83
C ALA A 83 4.12 -5.07 -0.47
N VAL A 84 4.78 -6.17 -0.78
CA VAL A 84 5.44 -6.41 -2.08
C VAL A 84 5.08 -7.83 -2.53
N HIS A 85 4.67 -7.96 -3.78
CA HIS A 85 4.29 -9.23 -4.37
C HIS A 85 5.46 -10.23 -4.21
N PRO A 86 5.23 -11.50 -3.83
CA PRO A 86 6.30 -12.47 -3.55
C PRO A 86 7.38 -12.53 -4.63
N ASP A 87 6.98 -12.59 -5.91
CA ASP A 87 7.91 -12.63 -7.04
C ASP A 87 8.79 -11.38 -7.19
N TYR A 88 8.42 -10.26 -6.56
CA TYR A 88 9.09 -8.97 -6.64
C TYR A 88 9.84 -8.58 -5.34
N GLN A 89 9.81 -9.45 -4.32
CA GLN A 89 10.54 -9.23 -3.08
C GLN A 89 12.07 -9.30 -3.29
N GLY A 90 12.83 -8.62 -2.41
CA GLY A 90 14.29 -8.54 -2.52
C GLY A 90 14.81 -7.67 -3.68
N ARG A 91 13.91 -7.00 -4.44
CA ARG A 91 14.26 -6.17 -5.60
C ARG A 91 14.21 -4.65 -5.34
N GLY A 92 14.11 -4.24 -4.07
CA GLY A 92 14.08 -2.83 -3.67
C GLY A 92 12.73 -2.11 -3.82
N VAL A 93 11.63 -2.82 -4.13
CA VAL A 93 10.28 -2.22 -4.25
C VAL A 93 9.82 -1.59 -2.94
N GLY A 94 9.93 -2.31 -1.83
CA GLY A 94 9.55 -1.80 -0.51
C GLY A 94 10.36 -0.57 -0.10
N THR A 95 11.67 -0.60 -0.36
CA THR A 95 12.56 0.56 -0.13
C THR A 95 12.13 1.77 -0.98
N ALA A 96 11.76 1.56 -2.24
CA ALA A 96 11.29 2.64 -3.09
C ALA A 96 9.99 3.28 -2.55
N LEU A 97 9.05 2.48 -2.04
CA LEU A 97 7.80 2.96 -1.45
C LEU A 97 8.02 3.82 -0.19
N THR A 98 9.07 3.57 0.61
CA THR A 98 9.33 4.28 1.87
C THR A 98 10.26 5.50 1.74
N LEU A 99 10.89 5.70 0.58
CA LEU A 99 11.89 6.78 0.36
C LEU A 99 11.36 7.98 -0.42
N VAL A 100 10.07 8.00 -0.74
CA VAL A 100 9.40 9.10 -1.45
C VAL A 100 9.17 10.33 -0.58
#